data_AF-A0A959B9L2-F1
#
_entry.id   AF-A0A959B9L2-F1
#
_cell.length_a   1.000
_cell.length_b   1.000
_cell.length_c   1.000
_cell.angle_alpha   90.00
_cell.angle_beta   90.00
_cell.angle_gamma   90.00
#
_symmetry.space_group_name_H-M   'P 1'
#
loop_
_entity.id
_entity.type
_entity.pdbx_description
1 polymer ?
#
loop_
_entity_poly.entity_id
_entity_poly.type
_entity_poly.pdbx_seq_one_letter_code
_entity_poly.pdbx_strand_id
1 'polypeptide(L)' 'MRRSIQPLLLEYLLPNKVVVLLGPRRVGKTVLIRQILSELTEPVLLLNGEDLN' A
#
# COMPACT_ATOMS: atom_id res chain seq x y z
N MET A 1 7.37 -6.79 20.64
CA MET A 1 6.06 -6.65 19.96
C MET A 1 6.26 -5.92 18.63
N ARG A 2 6.12 -6.59 17.47
CA ARG A 2 5.92 -5.92 16.17
C ARG A 2 4.46 -6.12 15.78
N ARG A 3 3.61 -5.12 16.06
CA ARG A 3 2.26 -5.03 15.48
C ARG A 3 2.31 -3.97 14.39
N SER A 4 2.79 -4.34 13.21
CA SER A 4 2.63 -3.53 12.00
C SER A 4 1.70 -4.27 11.05
N ILE A 5 0.86 -3.55 10.30
CA ILE A 5 -0.03 -4.13 9.29
C ILE A 5 0.71 -4.45 7.98
N GLN A 6 1.96 -4.01 7.86
CA GLN A 6 2.79 -4.20 6.66
C GLN A 6 2.96 -5.68 6.27
N PRO A 7 3.32 -6.63 7.18
CA PRO A 7 3.46 -8.04 6.80
C PRO A 7 2.14 -8.64 6.31
N LEU A 8 1.02 -8.24 6.93
CA LEU A 8 -0.32 -8.67 6.52
C LEU A 8 -0.68 -8.11 5.14
N LEU A 9 -0.33 -6.86 4.84
CA LEU A 9 -0.52 -6.29 3.51
C LEU A 9 0.23 -7.09 2.45
N LEU A 10 1.50 -7.40 2.68
CA LEU A 10 2.33 -8.17 1.75
C LEU A 10 1.76 -9.57 1.49
N GLU A 11 1.31 -10.28 2.52
CA GLU A 11 0.64 -11.59 2.37
C GLU A 11 -0.63 -11.51 1.51
N TYR A 12 -1.31 -10.37 1.53
CA TYR A 12 -2.56 -10.16 0.81
C TYR A 12 -2.38 -9.58 -0.60
N LEU A 13 -1.16 -9.17 -0.98
CA LEU A 13 -0.81 -8.74 -2.34
C LEU A 13 -0.66 -9.96 -3.25
N LEU A 14 -1.80 -10.53 -3.65
CA LEU A 14 -1.88 -11.67 -4.56
C LEU A 14 -2.35 -11.22 -5.96
N PRO A 15 -1.98 -11.94 -7.04
CA PRO A 15 -2.52 -11.67 -8.37
C PRO A 15 -4.05 -11.68 -8.38
N ASN A 16 -4.65 -10.76 -9.14
CA ASN A 16 -6.11 -10.60 -9.27
C ASN A 16 -6.85 -10.29 -7.95
N LYS A 17 -6.16 -9.79 -6.92
CA LYS A 17 -6.76 -9.40 -5.64
C LYS A 17 -6.60 -7.91 -5.40
N VAL A 18 -7.70 -7.27 -4.99
CA VAL A 18 -7.71 -5.86 -4.58
C VAL A 18 -7.62 -5.79 -3.05
N VAL A 19 -6.65 -5.02 -2.55
CA VAL A 19 -6.50 -4.73 -1.12
C VAL A 19 -6.82 -3.27 -0.86
N VAL A 20 -7.78 -3.00 0.02
CA VAL A 20 -8.21 -1.63 0.36
C VAL A 20 -7.73 -1.26 1.75
N LEU A 21 -6.88 -0.22 1.85
CA LEU A 21 -6.39 0.30 3.12
C LEU A 21 -7.27 1.46 3.62
N LEU A 22 -8.12 1.19 4.61
CA LEU A 22 -9.05 2.18 5.16
C LEU A 22 -8.49 2.90 6.39
N GLY A 23 -8.96 4.13 6.63
CA GLY A 23 -8.72 4.87 7.88
C GLY A 23 -8.83 6.40 7.73
N PRO A 24 -8.79 7.16 8.84
CA PRO A 24 -8.88 8.63 8.82
C PRO A 24 -7.76 9.32 8.04
N ARG A 25 -7.94 10.59 7.64
CA ARG A 25 -6.86 11.37 7.01
C ARG A 25 -5.67 11.51 7.98
N ARG A 26 -4.44 11.52 7.43
CA ARG A 26 -3.18 11.75 8.16
C ARG A 26 -2.75 10.69 9.19
N VAL A 27 -3.26 9.45 9.09
CA VAL A 27 -2.83 8.33 9.96
C VAL A 27 -1.62 7.54 9.45
N GLY A 28 -0.89 8.05 8.46
CA GLY A 28 0.31 7.39 7.92
C GLY A 28 0.09 6.37 6.80
N LYS A 29 -1.13 6.26 6.23
CA LYS A 29 -1.41 5.33 5.11
C LYS A 29 -0.49 5.55 3.90
N THR A 30 -0.29 6.80 3.48
CA THR A 30 0.60 7.13 2.35
C THR A 30 2.04 6.74 2.63
N VAL A 31 2.51 6.95 3.87
CA VAL A 31 3.86 6.57 4.28
C VAL A 31 4.03 5.04 4.22
N LEU A 32 3.05 4.29 4.74
CA LEU A 32 3.05 2.83 4.68
C LEU A 32 3.07 2.30 3.25
N ILE A 33 2.27 2.88 2.34
CA ILE A 33 2.31 2.50 0.92
C ILE A 33 3.71 2.74 0.36
N ARG A 34 4.33 3.90 0.59
CA ARG A 34 5.69 4.19 0.10
C ARG A 34 6.74 3.20 0.62
N GLN A 35 6.64 2.79 1.88
CA GLN A 35 7.52 1.76 2.46
C GLN A 35 7.36 0.41 1.75
N ILE A 36 6.11 -0.04 1.54
CA ILE A 36 5.84 -1.28 0.80
C ILE A 36 6.41 -1.20 -0.62
N LEU A 37 6.15 -0.10 -1.33
CA LEU A 37 6.64 0.08 -2.70
C LEU A 37 8.17 0.09 -2.80
N SER A 38 8.87 0.51 -1.75
CA SER A 38 10.34 0.46 -1.73
C SER A 38 10.92 -0.95 -1.56
N GLU A 39 10.10 -1.92 -1.13
CA GLU A 39 10.48 -3.32 -0.96
C GLU A 39 10.12 -4.18 -2.19
N LEU A 40 9.27 -3.66 -3.10
CA LEU A 40 8.90 -4.34 -4.33
C LEU A 40 9.99 -4.18 -5.39
N THR A 41 10.23 -5.25 -6.14
CA THR A 41 11.23 -5.27 -7.23
C THR A 41 10.57 -5.18 -8.61
N GLU A 42 9.27 -5.41 -8.65
CA GLU A 42 8.42 -5.39 -9.81
C GLU A 42 8.07 -3.94 -10.21
N PRO A 43 7.80 -3.68 -11.50
CA PRO A 43 7.28 -2.39 -11.92
C PRO A 43 5.95 -2.06 -11.23
N VAL A 44 5.87 -0.86 -10.66
CA VAL A 44 4.66 -0.38 -9.96
C VAL A 44 4.08 0.80 -10.72
N LEU A 45 2.78 0.76 -10.97
CA LEU A 45 1.99 1.92 -11.38
C LEU A 45 1.34 2.55 -10.13
N LEU A 46 1.81 3.73 -9.73
CA LEU A 46 1.19 4.52 -8.67
C LEU A 46 0.32 5.61 -9.27
N LEU A 47 -0.99 5.55 -9.01
CA LEU A 47 -1.97 6.53 -9.46
C LEU A 47 -2.52 7.30 -8.26
N ASN A 48 -2.55 8.62 -8.36
CA ASN A 48 -3.35 9.46 -7.48
C ASN A 48 -4.63 9.89 -8.19
N GLY A 49 -5.66 10.28 -7.44
CA GLY A 49 -6.91 10.75 -8.02
C GLY A 49 -6.78 12.00 -8.89
N GLU A 50 -5.70 12.76 -8.72
CA GLU A 50 -5.37 13.94 -9.54
C GLU A 50 -4.67 13.56 -10.86
N ASP A 51 -4.07 12.36 -10.95
CA ASP A 51 -3.33 11.87 -12.13
C ASP A 51 -4.26 11.24 -13.19
N LEU A 52 -5.58 11.18 -12.93
CA LEU A 52 -6.58 10.53 -13.78
C LEU A 52 -7.36 11.51 -14.68
N ASN A 53 -7.01 12.79 -14.68
CA ASN A 53 -7.65 13.85 -15.49
C ASN A 53 -6.94 14.08 -16.82
#